data_AF-A0A5N0IQX9-F1
#
_entry.id   AF-A0A5N0IQX9-F1
#
_cell.length_a   1.000
_cell.length_b   1.000
_cell.length_c   1.000
_cell.angle_alpha   90.00
_cell.angle_beta   90.00
_cell.angle_gamma   90.00
#
_symmetry.space_group_name_H-M   'P 1'
#
loop_
_entity.id
_entity.type
_entity.pdbx_description
1 polymer ?
#
loop_
_entity_poly.entity_id
_entity_poly.type
_entity_poly.pdbx_seq_one_letter_code
_entity_poly.pdbx_strand_id
1 'polypeptide(L)'
;MIQQGARLLAPGSPGSQIAPELLPKPVEPDHDLLLRGDFQQVGVREYIMYKPRWGVFYQTKLEGYLRNTGTDTIVFAGCNFPNCPRTSVYEASERDFRIVLVTDAVSGLYDRGIEECRRIGVDVKDLSATPAWLGDDVESTAAPGPKKPRP
;
A
#
# COMPACT_ATOMS: atom_id res chain seq x y z
N MET A 1 10.67 -18.86 14.84
CA MET A 1 9.23 -18.54 15.04
C MET A 1 8.42 -18.76 13.74
N ILE A 2 8.61 -19.90 13.05
CA ILE A 2 7.80 -20.39 11.90
C ILE A 2 7.62 -21.92 12.05
N GLN A 3 7.18 -22.38 13.23
CA GLN A 3 6.97 -23.82 13.45
C GLN A 3 5.53 -24.18 13.84
N GLN A 4 4.68 -23.18 14.09
CA GLN A 4 3.24 -23.33 14.34
C GLN A 4 2.43 -22.13 13.78
N GLY A 5 2.95 -21.44 12.75
CA GLY A 5 2.18 -20.40 12.06
C GLY A 5 0.98 -21.05 11.38
N ALA A 6 -0.23 -20.65 11.79
CA ALA A 6 -1.47 -21.23 11.30
C ALA A 6 -1.44 -21.36 9.77
N ARG A 7 -1.66 -22.57 9.25
CA ARG A 7 -1.83 -22.85 7.80
C ARG A 7 -2.97 -22.04 7.15
N LEU A 8 -3.69 -21.27 7.95
CA LEU A 8 -4.76 -20.37 7.56
C LEU A 8 -4.38 -19.48 6.37
N LEU A 9 -3.15 -18.97 6.31
CA LEU A 9 -2.67 -18.07 5.25
C LEU A 9 -1.66 -18.73 4.30
N ALA A 10 -1.56 -20.07 4.29
CA ALA A 10 -0.66 -20.77 3.38
C ALA A 10 -1.11 -20.58 1.92
N PRO A 11 -0.19 -20.55 0.94
CA PRO A 11 -0.56 -20.51 -0.48
C PRO A 11 -1.56 -21.63 -0.82
N GLY A 12 -2.62 -21.28 -1.54
CA GLY A 12 -3.73 -22.18 -1.89
C GLY A 12 -4.75 -22.44 -0.77
N SER A 13 -4.55 -21.89 0.44
CA SER A 13 -5.54 -22.00 1.50
C SER A 13 -6.71 -21.01 1.27
N PRO A 14 -7.90 -21.28 1.82
CA PRO A 14 -9.00 -20.32 1.79
C PRO A 14 -8.64 -18.95 2.38
N GLY A 15 -7.79 -18.89 3.42
CA GLY A 15 -7.36 -17.62 4.02
C GLY A 15 -6.30 -16.86 3.23
N SER A 16 -5.72 -17.45 2.18
CA SER A 16 -4.83 -16.74 1.25
C SER A 16 -5.57 -15.99 0.13
N GLN A 17 -6.88 -16.18 0.04
CA GLN A 17 -7.73 -15.55 -0.96
C GLN A 17 -8.04 -14.09 -0.61
N ILE A 18 -8.23 -13.27 -1.64
CA ILE A 18 -8.68 -11.89 -1.49
C ILE A 18 -10.20 -11.90 -1.31
N ALA A 19 -10.71 -11.02 -0.45
CA ALA A 19 -12.15 -10.83 -0.27
C ALA A 19 -12.82 -10.54 -1.64
N PRO A 20 -13.85 -11.31 -2.06
CA PRO A 20 -14.44 -11.16 -3.39
C PRO A 20 -14.94 -9.75 -3.70
N GLU A 21 -15.36 -9.00 -2.69
CA GLU A 21 -15.87 -7.63 -2.80
C GLU A 21 -14.78 -6.62 -3.19
N LEU A 22 -13.50 -6.98 -3.05
CA LEU A 22 -12.35 -6.17 -3.46
C LEU A 22 -11.84 -6.50 -4.86
N LEU A 23 -12.42 -7.51 -5.53
CA LEU A 23 -11.98 -7.93 -6.85
C LEU A 23 -12.91 -7.41 -7.95
N PRO A 24 -12.38 -6.97 -9.11
CA PRO A 24 -13.19 -6.53 -10.24
C PRO A 24 -14.02 -7.67 -10.86
N LYS A 25 -13.56 -8.91 -10.67
CA LYS A 25 -14.16 -10.16 -11.14
C LYS A 25 -13.59 -11.30 -10.29
N PRO A 26 -14.22 -12.48 -10.26
CA PRO A 26 -13.62 -13.66 -9.63
C PRO A 26 -12.23 -13.95 -10.21
N VAL A 27 -11.22 -14.00 -9.34
CA VAL A 27 -9.83 -14.30 -9.71
C VAL A 27 -9.23 -15.21 -8.64
N GLU A 28 -8.55 -16.26 -9.10
CA GLU A 28 -7.69 -17.08 -8.27
C GLU A 28 -6.24 -16.54 -8.32
N PRO A 29 -5.60 -16.29 -7.18
CA PRO A 29 -4.19 -15.91 -7.12
C PRO A 29 -3.28 -17.00 -7.71
N ASP A 30 -2.41 -16.64 -8.65
CA ASP A 30 -1.33 -17.51 -9.14
C ASP A 30 -0.21 -17.53 -8.11
N HIS A 31 -0.28 -18.50 -7.20
CA HIS A 31 0.66 -18.59 -6.08
C HIS A 31 2.12 -18.76 -6.51
N ASP A 32 2.40 -19.50 -7.58
CA ASP A 32 3.77 -19.71 -8.06
C ASP A 32 4.36 -18.41 -8.62
N LEU A 33 3.57 -17.66 -9.40
CA LEU A 33 3.95 -16.35 -9.91
C LEU A 33 4.17 -15.35 -8.77
N LEU A 34 3.23 -15.28 -7.84
CA LEU A 34 3.28 -14.35 -6.72
C LEU A 34 4.45 -14.65 -5.78
N LEU A 35 4.72 -15.92 -5.45
CA LEU A 35 5.84 -16.31 -4.57
C LEU A 35 7.22 -16.07 -5.21
N ARG A 36 7.32 -16.00 -6.55
CA ARG A 36 8.53 -15.52 -7.26
C ARG A 36 8.72 -14.01 -7.19
N GLY A 37 7.74 -13.27 -6.64
CA GLY A 37 7.76 -11.82 -6.49
C GLY A 37 7.29 -11.07 -7.74
N ASP A 38 6.57 -11.74 -8.64
CA ASP A 38 5.97 -11.12 -9.82
C ASP A 38 4.55 -10.59 -9.54
N PHE A 39 4.03 -9.77 -10.46
CA PHE A 39 2.70 -9.20 -10.39
C PHE A 39 1.71 -9.99 -11.24
N GLN A 40 0.58 -10.39 -10.66
CA GLN A 40 -0.54 -10.92 -11.42
C GLN A 40 -1.50 -9.76 -11.76
N GLN A 41 -1.63 -9.44 -13.04
CA GLN A 41 -2.59 -8.43 -13.47
C GLN A 41 -4.00 -9.00 -13.51
N VAL A 42 -4.95 -8.32 -12.85
CA VAL A 42 -6.35 -8.77 -12.71
C VAL A 42 -7.36 -7.81 -13.36
N GLY A 43 -6.94 -6.58 -13.62
CA GLY A 43 -7.72 -5.53 -14.28
C GLY A 43 -6.81 -4.54 -15.02
N VAL A 44 -7.38 -3.49 -15.60
CA VAL A 44 -6.64 -2.51 -16.44
C VAL A 44 -5.48 -1.87 -15.66
N ARG A 45 -5.67 -1.59 -14.37
CA ARG A 45 -4.66 -1.01 -13.47
C ARG A 45 -4.62 -1.70 -12.11
N GLU A 46 -5.05 -2.96 -12.06
CA GLU A 46 -5.18 -3.72 -10.82
C GLU A 46 -4.25 -4.92 -10.86
N TYR A 47 -3.45 -5.04 -9.81
CA TYR A 47 -2.39 -6.03 -9.70
C TYR A 47 -2.41 -6.66 -8.32
N ILE A 48 -2.15 -7.97 -8.28
CA ILE A 48 -1.88 -8.71 -7.05
C ILE A 48 -0.36 -8.91 -6.98
N MET A 49 0.20 -8.70 -5.80
CA MET A 49 1.59 -9.03 -5.47
C MET A 49 1.67 -9.72 -4.12
N TYR A 50 2.64 -10.60 -3.97
CA TYR A 50 2.98 -11.16 -2.66
C TYR A 50 3.99 -10.28 -1.93
N LYS A 51 3.86 -10.18 -0.60
CA LYS A 51 4.86 -9.59 0.28
C LYS A 51 5.28 -10.60 1.35
N PRO A 52 6.59 -10.87 1.53
CA PRO A 52 7.05 -11.88 2.47
C PRO A 52 7.05 -11.42 3.94
N ARG A 53 6.92 -10.10 4.20
CA ARG A 53 6.97 -9.49 5.54
C ARG A 53 5.92 -8.38 5.68
N TRP A 54 5.99 -7.60 6.77
CA TRP A 54 5.02 -6.54 7.05
C TRP A 54 5.06 -5.43 6.02
N GLY A 55 6.25 -4.92 5.72
CA GLY A 55 6.47 -3.86 4.73
C GLY A 55 6.19 -4.31 3.30
N VAL A 56 5.51 -3.46 2.54
CA VAL A 56 5.17 -3.72 1.13
C VAL A 56 6.36 -3.54 0.19
N PHE A 57 7.42 -2.84 0.61
CA PHE A 57 8.64 -2.65 -0.18
C PHE A 57 9.73 -3.67 0.17
N TYR A 58 9.63 -4.34 1.31
CA TYR A 58 10.61 -5.34 1.73
C TYR A 58 10.63 -6.56 0.80
N GLN A 59 11.71 -6.69 0.02
CA GLN A 59 11.94 -7.78 -0.93
C GLN A 59 10.79 -7.94 -1.96
N THR A 60 10.25 -6.82 -2.43
CA THR A 60 9.23 -6.80 -3.50
C THR A 60 9.71 -5.96 -4.68
N LYS A 61 9.03 -6.10 -5.83
CA LYS A 61 9.30 -5.28 -7.03
C LYS A 61 8.50 -3.97 -7.07
N LEU A 62 7.80 -3.62 -5.97
CA LEU A 62 6.83 -2.52 -5.96
C LEU A 62 7.45 -1.15 -6.24
N GLU A 63 8.60 -0.83 -5.64
CA GLU A 63 9.24 0.48 -5.87
C GLU A 63 9.55 0.70 -7.36
N GLY A 64 10.24 -0.26 -7.98
CA GLY A 64 10.57 -0.18 -9.41
C GLY A 64 9.31 -0.10 -10.28
N TYR A 65 8.27 -0.86 -9.95
CA TYR A 65 6.99 -0.79 -10.64
C TYR A 65 6.36 0.62 -10.56
N LEU A 66 6.22 1.18 -9.35
CA LEU A 66 5.63 2.51 -9.14
C LEU A 66 6.42 3.62 -9.85
N ARG A 67 7.75 3.56 -9.81
CA ARG A 67 8.61 4.52 -10.51
C ARG A 67 8.44 4.42 -12.03
N ASN A 68 8.40 3.22 -12.56
CA ASN A 68 8.23 2.99 -14.01
C ASN A 68 6.86 3.45 -14.51
N THR A 69 5.84 3.42 -13.67
CA THR A 69 4.50 3.96 -13.99
C THR A 69 4.36 5.46 -13.70
N GLY A 70 5.42 6.13 -13.26
CA GLY A 70 5.39 7.55 -12.91
C GLY A 70 4.56 7.85 -11.65
N THR A 71 4.29 6.85 -10.81
CA THR A 71 3.55 7.03 -9.56
C THR A 71 4.45 7.67 -8.51
N ASP A 72 3.98 8.76 -7.91
CA ASP A 72 4.67 9.46 -6.83
C ASP A 72 3.86 9.54 -5.52
N THR A 73 2.61 9.05 -5.56
CA THR A 73 1.63 9.15 -4.49
C THR A 73 1.06 7.77 -4.17
N ILE A 74 0.99 7.42 -2.89
CA ILE A 74 0.47 6.15 -2.39
C ILE A 74 -0.65 6.41 -1.39
N VAL A 75 -1.79 5.75 -1.60
CA VAL A 75 -2.93 5.77 -0.68
C VAL A 75 -2.98 4.42 0.05
N PHE A 76 -2.96 4.44 1.37
CA PHE A 76 -3.00 3.24 2.20
C PHE A 76 -4.41 2.97 2.75
N ALA A 77 -4.86 1.73 2.51
CA ALA A 77 -6.05 1.10 3.08
C ALA A 77 -5.69 -0.36 3.48
N GLY A 78 -6.47 -0.97 4.38
CA GLY A 78 -6.33 -2.39 4.75
C GLY A 78 -6.15 -2.65 6.24
N CYS A 79 -5.49 -3.76 6.61
CA CYS A 79 -5.46 -4.24 7.99
C CYS A 79 -4.10 -4.88 8.40
N ASN A 80 -3.66 -4.81 9.67
CA ASN A 80 -4.03 -3.84 10.71
C ASN A 80 -2.87 -2.88 10.98
N PHE A 81 -3.19 -1.61 11.27
CA PHE A 81 -2.25 -0.50 11.31
C PHE A 81 -0.95 -0.78 12.07
N PRO A 82 -0.93 -1.35 13.29
CA PRO A 82 0.31 -1.53 14.04
C PRO A 82 1.37 -2.41 13.34
N ASN A 83 0.97 -3.20 12.35
CA ASN A 83 1.83 -4.09 11.58
C ASN A 83 2.04 -3.57 10.14
N CYS A 84 1.37 -4.20 9.16
CA CYS A 84 1.66 -4.01 7.74
C CYS A 84 1.49 -2.57 7.25
N PRO A 85 0.38 -1.86 7.54
CA PRO A 85 0.20 -0.48 7.11
C PRO A 85 1.24 0.45 7.73
N ARG A 86 1.51 0.38 9.04
CA ARG A 86 2.53 1.23 9.67
C ARG A 86 3.92 1.01 9.06
N THR A 87 4.37 -0.24 8.93
CA THR A 87 5.67 -0.50 8.30
C THR A 87 5.72 0.04 6.88
N SER A 88 4.69 -0.22 6.08
CA SER A 88 4.63 0.21 4.67
C SER A 88 4.57 1.74 4.50
N VAL A 89 3.91 2.44 5.43
CA VAL A 89 3.86 3.91 5.45
C VAL A 89 5.26 4.49 5.70
N TYR A 90 6.01 3.94 6.65
CA TYR A 90 7.37 4.41 6.92
C TYR A 90 8.31 4.07 5.75
N GLU A 91 8.19 2.87 5.16
CA GLU A 91 8.92 2.48 3.95
C GLU A 91 8.60 3.37 2.73
N ALA A 92 7.34 3.80 2.58
CA ALA A 92 6.97 4.75 1.53
C ALA A 92 7.55 6.14 1.80
N SER A 93 7.59 6.57 3.07
CA SER A 93 8.06 7.89 3.49
C SER A 93 9.56 8.04 3.23
N GLU A 94 10.37 7.04 3.60
CA GLU A 94 11.82 7.01 3.31
C GLU A 94 12.15 6.93 1.81
N ARG A 95 11.16 6.66 0.96
CA ARG A 95 11.26 6.60 -0.50
C ARG A 95 10.66 7.85 -1.17
N ASP A 96 10.43 8.93 -0.43
CA ASP A 96 9.92 10.20 -0.97
C ASP A 96 8.54 10.11 -1.66
N PHE A 97 7.77 9.06 -1.43
CA PHE A 97 6.38 9.04 -1.89
C PHE A 97 5.57 10.05 -1.10
N ARG A 98 4.58 10.65 -1.76
CA ARG A 98 3.48 11.33 -1.08
C ARG A 98 2.53 10.28 -0.56
N ILE A 99 2.01 10.45 0.64
CA ILE A 99 1.29 9.38 1.32
C ILE A 99 -0.01 9.92 1.88
N VAL A 100 -1.10 9.23 1.56
CA VAL A 100 -2.38 9.37 2.26
C VAL A 100 -2.68 8.10 3.03
N LEU A 101 -2.98 8.24 4.32
CA LEU A 101 -3.51 7.18 5.15
C LEU A 101 -5.02 7.40 5.37
N VAL A 102 -5.83 6.47 4.86
CA VAL A 102 -7.30 6.61 4.86
C VAL A 102 -7.87 6.03 6.16
N THR A 103 -8.29 6.90 7.08
CA THR A 103 -8.55 6.54 8.48
C THR A 103 -9.71 5.57 8.67
N ASP A 104 -10.75 5.69 7.87
CA ASP A 104 -11.95 4.85 7.88
C ASP A 104 -11.81 3.61 6.98
N ALA A 105 -10.67 3.46 6.29
CA ALA A 105 -10.33 2.29 5.50
C ALA A 105 -9.11 1.51 6.04
N VAL A 106 -8.59 1.87 7.22
CA VAL A 106 -7.49 1.17 7.89
C VAL A 106 -7.89 0.71 9.29
N SER A 107 -7.83 -0.61 9.53
CA SER A 107 -8.18 -1.15 10.84
C SER A 107 -7.07 -1.01 11.86
N GLY A 108 -7.43 -0.87 13.15
CA GLY A 108 -6.46 -0.82 14.25
C GLY A 108 -5.69 0.49 14.37
N LEU A 109 -6.18 1.57 13.76
CA LEU A 109 -5.68 2.93 13.99
C LEU A 109 -6.00 3.40 15.42
N TYR A 110 -5.13 4.26 15.94
CA TYR A 110 -5.24 4.86 17.26
C TYR A 110 -4.57 6.26 17.22
N ASP A 111 -4.98 7.16 18.11
CA ASP A 111 -4.62 8.58 18.04
C ASP A 111 -3.12 8.83 17.95
N ARG A 112 -2.33 8.18 18.81
CA ARG A 112 -0.87 8.30 18.78
C ARG A 112 -0.27 7.82 17.45
N GLY A 113 -0.82 6.77 16.84
CA GLY A 113 -0.37 6.27 15.55
C GLY A 113 -0.64 7.26 14.42
N ILE A 114 -1.79 7.93 14.48
CA ILE A 114 -2.15 9.02 13.56
C ILE A 114 -1.18 10.19 13.70
N GLU A 115 -0.89 10.62 14.93
CA GLU A 115 0.07 11.69 15.19
C GLU A 115 1.47 11.35 14.69
N GLU A 116 1.93 10.11 14.92
CA GLU A 116 3.22 9.62 14.44
C GLU A 116 3.31 9.66 12.91
N CYS A 117 2.25 9.25 12.19
CA CYS A 117 2.18 9.38 10.73
C CYS A 117 2.22 10.84 10.27
N ARG A 118 1.45 11.74 10.89
CA ARG A 118 1.48 13.17 10.55
C ARG A 118 2.87 13.78 10.72
N ARG A 119 3.60 13.40 11.76
CA ARG A 119 4.95 13.91 12.04
C ARG A 119 6.00 13.52 10.99
N ILE A 120 5.77 12.44 10.24
CA ILE A 120 6.63 12.03 9.11
C ILE A 120 6.07 12.50 7.75
N GLY A 121 5.15 13.47 7.76
CA GLY A 121 4.63 14.09 6.53
C GLY A 121 3.57 13.28 5.79
N VAL A 122 2.90 12.34 6.47
CA VAL A 122 1.76 11.60 5.90
C VAL A 122 0.48 12.41 6.07
N ASP A 123 -0.26 12.58 4.98
CA ASP A 123 -1.62 13.09 5.04
C ASP A 123 -2.55 12.04 5.61
N VAL A 124 -3.27 12.39 6.68
CA VAL A 124 -4.23 11.49 7.33
C VAL A 124 -5.62 12.05 7.12
N LYS A 125 -6.42 11.35 6.31
CA LYS A 125 -7.74 11.79 5.81
C LYS A 125 -8.74 10.64 5.93
N ASP A 126 -10.04 10.96 5.96
CA ASP A 126 -11.07 9.95 5.71
C ASP A 126 -11.27 9.76 4.20
N LEU A 127 -12.07 8.75 3.83
CA LEU A 127 -12.38 8.44 2.45
C LEU A 127 -13.05 9.61 1.73
N SER A 128 -13.88 10.39 2.41
CA SER A 128 -14.62 11.50 1.80
C SER A 128 -13.70 12.66 1.38
N ALA A 129 -12.65 12.94 2.16
CA ALA A 129 -11.70 14.01 1.89
C ALA A 129 -10.55 13.59 0.97
N THR A 130 -10.32 12.29 0.78
CA THR A 130 -9.17 11.76 0.02
C THR A 130 -9.21 12.14 -1.48
N PRO A 131 -10.33 12.03 -2.21
CA PRO A 131 -10.39 12.42 -3.63
C PRO A 131 -10.10 13.90 -3.89
N ALA A 132 -10.58 14.79 -3.02
CA ALA A 132 -10.30 16.22 -3.13
C ALA A 132 -8.80 16.50 -2.99
N TRP A 133 -8.17 15.90 -1.98
CA TRP A 133 -6.72 16.02 -1.76
C TRP A 133 -5.90 15.50 -2.95
N LEU A 134 -6.34 14.41 -3.60
CA LEU A 134 -5.70 13.89 -4.82
C LEU A 134 -5.92 14.81 -6.03
N GLY A 135 -7.04 15.52 -6.08
CA GLY A 135 -7.41 16.43 -7.16
C GLY A 135 -6.67 17.77 -7.13
N ASP A 136 -6.36 18.27 -5.93
CA ASP A 136 -5.65 19.55 -5.71
C ASP A 136 -4.26 19.61 -6.39
N ASP A 137 -3.73 18.45 -6.80
CA ASP A 137 -2.43 18.35 -7.47
C ASP A 137 -2.49 18.43 -9.00
N VAL A 138 -3.63 18.12 -9.61
CA VAL A 138 -3.77 18.13 -11.07
C VAL A 138 -3.68 19.56 -11.61
N GLU A 139 -4.09 20.54 -10.81
CA GLU A 139 -3.94 21.97 -11.11
C GLU A 139 -2.50 22.50 -10.89
N SER A 140 -1.64 21.73 -10.22
CA SER A 140 -0.23 22.06 -9.92
C SER A 140 0.76 21.36 -10.88
N THR A 141 0.34 21.10 -12.13
CA THR A 141 1.15 20.40 -13.15
C THR A 141 2.10 21.30 -13.96
N ALA A 142 2.47 22.47 -13.43
CA ALA A 142 3.68 23.15 -13.90
C ALA A 142 4.90 22.24 -13.63
N ALA A 143 5.79 22.09 -14.62
CA ALA A 143 6.90 21.15 -14.63
C ALA A 143 7.59 21.01 -13.24
N PRO A 144 7.95 19.79 -12.81
CA PRO A 144 8.52 19.60 -11.49
C PRO A 144 9.86 20.35 -11.41
N GLY A 145 9.83 21.51 -10.74
CA GLY A 145 11.03 22.17 -10.27
C GLY A 145 11.79 21.23 -9.34
N PRO A 146 13.09 21.48 -9.11
CA PRO A 146 13.88 20.65 -8.20
C PRO A 146 13.16 20.57 -6.84
N LYS A 147 12.69 19.36 -6.48
CA LYS A 147 12.03 19.13 -5.19
C LYS A 147 13.04 19.52 -4.11
N LYS A 148 12.70 20.54 -3.31
CA LYS A 148 13.49 20.88 -2.13
C LYS A 148 13.62 19.61 -1.29
N PRO A 149 14.84 19.24 -0.84
CA PRO A 149 14.97 18.17 0.15
C PRO A 149 14.10 18.56 1.34
N ARG A 150 13.17 17.66 1.71
CA ARG A 150 12.48 17.76 2.99
C ARG A 150 13.53 17.52 4.08
N PRO A 151 13.50 18.29 5.18
CA PRO A 151 14.57 18.34 6.18
C PRO A 151 14.87 16.97 6.80
#